data_AF-S9V7M4-F1
#
_entry.id   AF-S9V7M4-F1
#
_cell.length_a   1.000
_cell.length_b   1.000
_cell.length_c   1.000
_cell.angle_alpha   90.00
_cell.angle_beta   90.00
_cell.angle_gamma   90.00
#
_symmetry.space_group_name_H-M   'P 1'
#
loop_
_entity.id
_entity.type
_entity.pdbx_description
1 polymer ?
#
loop_
_entity_poly.entity_id
_entity_poly.type
_entity_poly.pdbx_seq_one_letter_code
_entity_poly.pdbx_strand_id
1 'polypeptide(L)'
;MRRVLEDLNVDVHAYASKLEAERCRTEKLEKEAAALKLKTSDLVTNAEQQEFCDMGEVELSLKAEEANALAADLQQWSHYQDPRLIEKKAEFLRRDVHRLQKFQRVLLYLLQLRPCFNTGTLESRRLNMLQSLEELTGRVQASEQALRVQ
;
A
#
# COMPACT_ATOMS: atom_id res chain seq x y z
N MET A 1 33.19 8.71 56.70
CA MET A 1 32.52 9.40 55.57
C MET A 1 31.52 10.47 56.00
N ARG A 2 30.82 10.37 57.14
CA ARG A 2 29.88 11.42 57.60
C ARG A 2 30.53 12.79 57.85
N ARG A 3 31.68 12.81 58.55
CA ARG A 3 32.41 14.04 58.90
C ARG A 3 33.00 14.80 57.69
N VAL A 4 33.39 14.09 56.64
CA VAL A 4 33.96 14.71 55.40
C VAL A 4 32.87 15.45 54.60
N LEU A 5 31.61 15.00 54.68
CA LEU A 5 30.48 15.66 54.02
C LEU A 5 30.03 16.93 54.75
N GLU A 6 30.17 16.96 56.08
CA GLU A 6 29.90 18.14 56.92
C GLU A 6 30.94 19.25 56.67
N ASP A 7 32.23 18.90 56.53
CA ASP A 7 33.31 19.87 56.21
C ASP A 7 33.18 20.49 54.80
N LEU A 8 32.48 19.83 53.88
CA LEU A 8 32.23 20.31 52.51
C LEU A 8 30.90 21.07 52.36
N ASN A 9 30.13 21.25 53.44
CA ASN A 9 28.81 21.87 53.45
C ASN A 9 27.85 21.30 52.38
N VAL A 10 27.96 19.99 52.12
CA VAL A 10 27.12 19.30 51.13
C VAL A 10 25.85 18.82 51.82
N ASP A 11 24.73 19.47 51.51
CA ASP A 11 23.41 19.03 51.93
C ASP A 11 23.00 17.76 51.17
N VAL A 12 23.26 16.62 51.81
CA VAL A 12 22.96 15.28 51.30
C VAL A 12 21.45 15.11 51.07
N HIS A 13 20.61 15.77 51.85
CA HIS A 13 19.15 15.68 51.71
C HIS A 13 18.67 16.49 50.50
N ALA A 14 19.22 17.68 50.28
CA ALA A 14 18.95 18.45 49.06
C ALA A 14 19.45 17.72 47.81
N TYR A 15 20.59 17.02 47.89
CA TYR A 15 21.09 16.19 46.79
C TYR A 15 20.19 14.98 46.51
N ALA A 16 19.73 14.27 47.56
CA ALA A 16 18.81 13.15 47.41
C ALA A 16 17.47 13.59 46.77
N SER A 17 16.91 14.71 47.22
CA SER A 17 15.68 15.27 46.65
C SER A 17 15.84 15.69 45.18
N LYS A 18 16.98 16.30 44.81
CA LYS A 18 17.30 16.61 43.41
C LYS A 18 17.45 15.35 42.56
N LEU A 19 18.08 14.30 43.09
CA LEU A 19 18.26 13.03 42.39
C LEU A 19 16.91 12.33 42.14
N GLU A 20 15.99 12.35 43.12
CA GLU A 20 14.64 11.82 42.94
C GLU A 20 13.83 12.64 41.91
N ALA A 21 13.94 13.97 41.94
CA ALA A 21 13.29 14.84 40.95
C ALA A 21 13.79 14.56 39.52
N GLU A 22 15.10 14.38 39.32
CA GLU A 22 15.68 14.04 38.02
C GLU A 22 15.30 12.62 37.57
N ARG A 23 15.20 11.64 38.48
CA ARG A 23 14.67 10.30 38.17
C ARG A 23 13.22 10.36 37.67
N CYS A 24 12.35 11.05 38.41
CA CYS A 24 10.97 11.27 37.99
C CYS A 24 10.86 11.98 36.63
N ARG A 25 11.73 12.96 36.37
CA ARG A 25 11.79 13.66 35.08
C ARG A 25 12.22 12.72 33.96
N THR A 26 13.24 11.91 34.19
CA THR A 26 13.75 10.94 33.20
C THR A 26 12.68 9.91 32.85
N GLU A 27 12.00 9.34 33.85
CA GLU A 27 10.90 8.39 33.62
C GLU A 27 9.74 9.01 32.82
N LYS A 28 9.41 10.28 33.07
CA LYS A 28 8.40 11.01 32.27
C LYS A 28 8.85 11.16 30.83
N LEU A 29 10.09 11.59 30.60
CA LEU A 29 10.66 11.77 29.26
C LEU A 29 10.74 10.44 28.50
N GLU A 30 11.07 9.33 29.16
CA GLU A 30 11.09 8.00 28.54
C GLU A 30 9.69 7.55 28.11
N LYS A 31 8.67 7.78 28.94
CA LYS A 31 7.27 7.50 28.60
C LYS A 31 6.79 8.37 27.42
N GLU A 32 7.14 9.65 27.42
CA GLU A 32 6.83 10.56 26.31
C GLU A 32 7.54 10.14 25.01
N ALA A 33 8.82 9.75 25.08
CA ALA A 33 9.57 9.26 23.94
C ALA A 33 8.98 7.96 23.37
N ALA A 34 8.55 7.03 24.24
CA ALA A 34 7.86 5.81 23.80
C ALA A 34 6.52 6.12 23.11
N ALA A 35 5.73 7.04 23.67
CA ALA A 35 4.46 7.47 23.06
C ALA A 35 4.67 8.15 21.70
N LEU A 36 5.71 8.98 21.57
CA LEU A 36 6.07 9.63 20.30
C LEU A 36 6.52 8.62 19.24
N LYS A 37 7.30 7.59 19.62
CA LYS A 37 7.70 6.53 18.69
C LYS A 37 6.50 5.79 18.11
N LEU A 38 5.53 5.42 18.95
CA LEU A 38 4.29 4.77 18.50
C LEU A 38 3.51 5.67 17.54
N LYS A 39 3.27 6.93 17.93
CA LYS A 39 2.58 7.91 17.06
C LYS A 39 3.27 8.10 15.72
N THR A 40 4.60 8.16 15.71
CA THR A 40 5.37 8.32 14.47
C THR A 40 5.22 7.10 13.57
N SER A 41 5.23 5.89 14.13
CA SER A 41 5.01 4.64 13.39
C SER A 41 3.63 4.59 12.73
N ASP A 42 2.59 5.00 13.45
CA ASP A 42 1.21 5.03 12.93
C ASP A 42 1.07 6.04 11.79
N LEU A 43 1.69 7.22 11.92
CA LEU A 43 1.70 8.24 10.88
C LEU A 43 2.43 7.78 9.62
N VAL A 44 3.58 7.14 9.76
CA VAL A 44 4.34 6.56 8.63
C VAL A 44 3.48 5.51 7.91
N THR A 45 2.88 4.58 8.66
CA THR A 45 2.04 3.54 8.07
C THR A 45 0.82 4.11 7.35
N ASN A 46 0.18 5.14 7.92
CA ASN A 46 -0.96 5.81 7.31
C ASN A 46 -0.54 6.53 6.01
N ALA A 47 0.61 7.20 6.01
CA ALA A 47 1.16 7.84 4.81
C ALA A 47 1.46 6.81 3.69
N GLU A 48 2.08 5.68 4.03
CA GLU A 48 2.33 4.58 3.08
C GLU A 48 1.02 4.02 2.49
N GLN A 49 -0.02 3.85 3.31
CA GLN A 49 -1.33 3.37 2.85
C GLN A 49 -2.03 4.39 1.95
N GLN A 50 -1.92 5.68 2.28
CA GLN A 50 -2.47 6.76 1.47
C GLN A 50 -1.79 6.80 0.10
N GLU A 51 -0.46 6.77 0.06
CA GLU A 51 0.31 6.74 -1.19
C GLU A 51 -0.03 5.50 -2.03
N PHE A 52 -0.14 4.34 -1.37
CA PHE A 52 -0.57 3.10 -2.04
C PHE A 52 -1.96 3.23 -2.68
N CYS A 53 -2.94 3.79 -1.97
CA CYS A 53 -4.28 4.02 -2.55
C CYS A 53 -4.24 5.01 -3.71
N ASP A 54 -3.53 6.12 -3.56
CA ASP A 54 -3.46 7.18 -4.58
C ASP A 54 -2.85 6.64 -5.88
N MET A 55 -1.75 5.89 -5.78
CA MET A 55 -1.15 5.25 -6.95
C MET A 55 -1.99 4.09 -7.49
N GLY A 56 -2.54 3.26 -6.59
CA GLY A 56 -3.32 2.07 -6.94
C GLY A 56 -4.58 2.40 -7.74
N GLU A 57 -5.29 3.46 -7.34
CA GLU A 57 -6.49 3.94 -8.05
C GLU A 57 -6.16 4.45 -9.45
N VAL A 58 -5.07 5.22 -9.59
CA VAL A 58 -4.62 5.73 -10.91
C VAL A 58 -4.23 4.58 -11.83
N GLU A 59 -3.39 3.66 -11.36
CA GLU A 59 -2.97 2.50 -12.15
C GLU A 59 -4.16 1.63 -12.55
N LEU A 60 -5.11 1.40 -11.64
CA LEU A 60 -6.29 0.60 -11.93
C LEU A 60 -7.17 1.26 -13.01
N SER A 61 -7.30 2.58 -12.99
CA SER A 61 -7.98 3.34 -14.04
C SER A 61 -7.29 3.18 -15.39
N LEU A 62 -5.96 3.32 -15.44
CA LEU A 62 -5.18 3.12 -16.67
C LEU A 62 -5.33 1.69 -17.21
N LYS A 63 -5.31 0.68 -16.33
CA LYS A 63 -5.51 -0.72 -16.74
C LYS A 63 -6.93 -1.02 -17.18
N ALA A 64 -7.92 -0.32 -16.63
CA ALA A 64 -9.30 -0.38 -17.10
C ALA A 64 -9.42 0.18 -18.53
N GLU A 65 -8.71 1.25 -18.87
CA GLU A 65 -8.66 1.80 -20.23
C GLU A 65 -7.94 0.85 -21.19
N GLU A 66 -6.79 0.27 -20.80
CA GLU A 66 -6.08 -0.74 -21.58
C GLU A 66 -6.98 -1.97 -21.89
N ALA A 67 -7.74 -2.44 -20.91
CA ALA A 67 -8.69 -3.54 -21.11
C ALA A 67 -9.83 -3.18 -22.07
N ASN A 68 -10.32 -1.93 -22.04
CA ASN A 68 -11.34 -1.46 -22.97
C ASN A 68 -10.78 -1.34 -24.40
N ALA A 69 -9.55 -0.86 -24.56
CA ALA A 69 -8.87 -0.80 -25.85
C ALA A 69 -8.64 -2.21 -26.43
N LEU A 70 -8.22 -3.15 -25.58
CA LEU A 70 -8.09 -4.56 -25.95
C LEU A 70 -9.42 -5.15 -26.44
N ALA A 71 -10.52 -4.89 -25.73
CA ALA A 71 -11.84 -5.35 -26.12
C ALA A 71 -12.30 -4.77 -27.47
N ALA A 72 -12.02 -3.48 -27.71
CA ALA A 72 -12.30 -2.82 -28.99
C ALA A 72 -11.48 -3.43 -30.14
N ASP A 73 -10.20 -3.71 -29.91
CA ASP A 73 -9.33 -4.38 -30.88
C ASP A 73 -9.84 -5.78 -31.24
N LEU A 74 -10.33 -6.54 -30.26
CA LEU A 74 -10.91 -7.88 -30.46
C LEU A 74 -12.18 -7.83 -31.32
N GLN A 75 -13.02 -6.82 -31.16
CA GLN A 75 -14.23 -6.66 -31.99
C GLN A 75 -13.88 -6.39 -33.45
N GLN A 76 -12.86 -5.57 -33.68
CA GLN A 76 -12.40 -5.23 -35.03
C GLN A 76 -11.63 -6.36 -35.71
N TRP A 77 -11.22 -7.39 -34.96
CA TRP A 77 -10.41 -8.47 -35.49
C TRP A 77 -11.07 -9.19 -36.68
N SER A 78 -12.39 -9.37 -36.62
CA SER A 78 -13.16 -9.99 -37.70
C SER A 78 -13.07 -9.28 -39.07
N HIS A 79 -12.57 -8.04 -39.11
CA HIS A 79 -12.43 -7.27 -40.35
C HIS A 79 -11.08 -7.44 -41.04
N TYR A 80 -10.07 -8.02 -40.39
CA TYR A 80 -8.79 -8.28 -41.04
C TYR A 80 -8.92 -9.46 -42.01
N GLN A 81 -8.46 -9.28 -43.25
CA GLN A 81 -8.46 -10.33 -44.28
C GLN A 81 -7.08 -10.98 -44.48
N ASP A 82 -6.01 -10.32 -44.02
CA ASP A 82 -4.64 -10.82 -44.15
C ASP A 82 -4.31 -11.80 -43.00
N PRO A 83 -4.04 -13.09 -43.30
CA PRO A 83 -3.69 -14.09 -42.28
C PRO A 83 -2.46 -13.72 -41.46
N ARG A 84 -1.45 -13.06 -42.06
CA ARG A 84 -0.22 -12.67 -41.34
C ARG A 84 -0.49 -11.56 -40.34
N LEU A 85 -1.39 -10.63 -40.70
CA LEU A 85 -1.79 -9.54 -39.83
C LEU A 85 -2.64 -10.06 -38.66
N ILE A 86 -3.53 -11.02 -38.94
CA ILE A 86 -4.33 -11.75 -37.94
C ILE A 86 -3.41 -12.42 -36.91
N GLU A 87 -2.45 -13.22 -37.35
CA GLU A 87 -1.51 -13.91 -36.46
C GLU A 87 -0.72 -12.92 -35.60
N LYS A 88 -0.15 -11.89 -36.22
CA LYS A 88 0.63 -10.87 -35.50
C LYS A 88 -0.21 -10.11 -34.48
N LYS A 89 -1.47 -9.76 -34.81
CA LYS A 89 -2.38 -9.10 -33.88
C LYS A 89 -2.76 -10.04 -32.74
N ALA A 90 -3.01 -11.33 -33.01
CA ALA A 90 -3.27 -12.34 -31.99
C ALA A 90 -2.14 -12.42 -30.95
N GLU A 91 -0.88 -12.41 -31.40
CA GLU A 91 0.29 -12.43 -30.52
C GLU A 91 0.34 -11.19 -29.62
N PHE A 92 0.09 -9.99 -30.17
CA PHE A 92 0.04 -8.76 -29.38
C PHE A 92 -1.08 -8.80 -28.33
N LEU A 93 -2.29 -9.20 -28.73
CA LEU A 93 -3.44 -9.27 -27.84
C LEU A 93 -3.21 -10.27 -26.70
N ARG A 94 -2.61 -11.44 -26.99
CA ARG A 94 -2.23 -12.42 -25.96
C ARG A 94 -1.20 -11.85 -24.99
N ARG A 95 -0.21 -11.10 -25.48
CA ARG A 95 0.80 -10.45 -24.63
C ARG A 95 0.17 -9.42 -23.69
N ASP A 96 -0.77 -8.62 -24.18
CA ASP A 96 -1.42 -7.59 -23.39
C ASP A 96 -2.40 -8.19 -22.36
N VAL A 97 -3.14 -9.24 -22.72
CA VAL A 97 -3.89 -10.05 -21.74
C VAL A 97 -2.99 -10.56 -20.63
N HIS A 98 -1.84 -11.16 -20.98
CA HIS A 98 -0.91 -11.68 -19.99
C HIS A 98 -0.37 -10.59 -19.05
N ARG A 99 -0.08 -9.41 -19.59
CA ARG A 99 0.34 -8.24 -18.80
C ARG A 99 -0.75 -7.78 -17.83
N LEU A 100 -1.98 -7.68 -18.29
CA LEU A 100 -3.13 -7.31 -17.45
C LEU A 100 -3.39 -8.35 -16.35
N GLN A 101 -3.32 -9.64 -16.67
CA GLN A 101 -3.43 -10.72 -15.67
C GLN A 101 -2.30 -10.69 -14.65
N LYS A 102 -1.07 -10.34 -15.07
CA LYS A 102 0.05 -10.16 -14.14
C LYS A 102 -0.22 -9.00 -13.20
N PHE A 103 -0.66 -7.85 -13.73
CA PHE A 103 -1.04 -6.69 -12.93
C PHE A 103 -2.12 -7.05 -11.90
N GLN A 104 -3.21 -7.72 -12.33
CA GLN A 104 -4.30 -8.11 -11.45
C GLN A 104 -3.83 -8.96 -10.27
N ARG A 105 -2.98 -9.95 -10.53
CA ARG A 105 -2.42 -10.81 -9.48
C ARG A 105 -1.55 -10.04 -8.50
N VAL A 106 -0.71 -9.13 -9.00
CA VAL A 106 0.15 -8.30 -8.15
C VAL A 106 -0.68 -7.36 -7.29
N LEU A 107 -1.65 -6.66 -7.89
CA LEU A 107 -2.49 -5.71 -7.15
C LEU A 107 -3.37 -6.43 -6.11
N LEU A 108 -3.96 -7.57 -6.46
CA LEU A 108 -4.73 -8.38 -5.51
C LEU A 108 -3.86 -8.80 -4.33
N TYR A 109 -2.64 -9.28 -4.60
CA TYR A 109 -1.69 -9.66 -3.57
C TYR A 109 -1.37 -8.47 -2.65
N LEU A 110 -1.09 -7.29 -3.19
CA LEU A 110 -0.80 -6.08 -2.42
C LEU A 110 -2.00 -5.63 -1.56
N LEU A 111 -3.22 -5.69 -2.11
CA LEU A 111 -4.47 -5.35 -1.40
C LEU A 111 -4.81 -6.35 -0.28
N GLN A 112 -4.32 -7.59 -0.39
CA GLN A 112 -4.50 -8.65 0.61
C GLN A 112 -3.36 -8.73 1.63
N LEU A 113 -2.19 -8.14 1.33
CA LEU A 113 -1.01 -8.18 2.19
C LEU A 113 -1.29 -7.53 3.57
N ARG A 114 -2.21 -6.56 3.60
CA ARG A 114 -2.78 -6.02 4.82
C ARG A 114 -4.31 -6.21 4.80
N PRO A 115 -4.88 -7.02 5.71
CA PRO A 115 -6.31 -7.33 5.69
C PRO A 115 -7.20 -6.11 5.99
N CYS A 116 -6.65 -5.07 6.62
CA CYS A 116 -7.32 -3.79 6.87
C CYS A 116 -6.35 -2.61 6.81
N PHE A 117 -6.86 -1.45 6.42
CA PHE A 117 -6.13 -0.17 6.48
C PHE A 117 -6.48 0.60 7.77
N ASN A 118 -5.57 1.48 8.19
CA ASN A 118 -5.57 2.06 9.54
C ASN A 118 -6.75 3.01 9.81
N THR A 119 -7.39 3.52 8.77
CA THR A 119 -8.51 4.46 8.87
C THR A 119 -9.71 3.96 8.07
N GLY A 120 -10.92 4.33 8.49
CA GLY A 120 -12.14 3.94 7.77
C GLY A 120 -12.19 4.46 6.33
N THR A 121 -11.63 5.65 6.08
CA THR A 121 -11.53 6.21 4.72
C THR A 121 -10.59 5.39 3.85
N LEU A 122 -9.41 5.04 4.36
CA LEU A 122 -8.44 4.21 3.63
C LEU A 122 -8.96 2.80 3.39
N GLU A 123 -9.66 2.23 4.37
CA GLU A 123 -10.29 0.92 4.22
C GLU A 123 -11.40 0.94 3.16
N SER A 124 -12.23 2.00 3.12
CA SER A 124 -13.24 2.16 2.07
C SER A 124 -12.59 2.23 0.68
N ARG A 125 -11.47 2.94 0.54
CA ARG A 125 -10.72 3.00 -0.71
C ARG A 125 -10.15 1.63 -1.11
N ARG A 126 -9.59 0.89 -0.15
CA ARG A 126 -9.10 -0.48 -0.37
C ARG A 126 -10.20 -1.40 -0.89
N LEU A 127 -11.39 -1.35 -0.29
CA LEU A 127 -12.55 -2.13 -0.71
C LEU A 127 -13.03 -1.73 -2.11
N ASN A 128 -13.09 -0.43 -2.41
CA ASN A 128 -13.43 0.05 -3.75
C ASN A 128 -12.42 -0.45 -4.80
N MET A 129 -11.11 -0.38 -4.51
CA MET A 129 -10.08 -0.92 -5.40
C MET A 129 -10.23 -2.43 -5.63
N LEU A 130 -10.59 -3.21 -4.59
CA LEU A 130 -10.87 -4.64 -4.74
C LEU A 130 -12.05 -4.89 -5.69
N GLN A 131 -13.13 -4.13 -5.55
CA GLN A 131 -14.29 -4.22 -6.44
C GLN A 131 -13.91 -3.85 -7.88
N SER A 132 -13.23 -2.73 -8.10
CA SER A 132 -12.81 -2.32 -9.44
C SER A 132 -11.81 -3.30 -10.07
N LEU A 133 -11.00 -3.97 -9.24
CA LEU A 133 -10.09 -5.03 -9.68
C LEU A 133 -10.85 -6.29 -10.11
N GLU A 134 -11.92 -6.65 -9.41
CA GLU A 134 -12.82 -7.74 -9.79
C GLU A 134 -13.47 -7.46 -11.16
N GLU A 135 -13.98 -6.24 -11.37
CA GLU A 135 -14.55 -5.80 -12.65
C GLU A 135 -13.52 -5.85 -13.79
N LEU A 136 -12.29 -5.40 -13.52
CA LEU A 136 -11.17 -5.52 -14.48
C LEU A 136 -10.84 -6.99 -14.78
N THR A 137 -10.87 -7.85 -13.76
CA THR A 137 -10.63 -9.29 -13.92
C THR A 137 -11.67 -9.93 -14.83
N GLY A 138 -12.95 -9.63 -14.62
CA GLY A 138 -14.03 -10.10 -15.49
C GLY A 138 -13.84 -9.70 -16.96
N ARG A 139 -13.48 -8.43 -17.22
CA ARG A 139 -13.22 -7.93 -18.59
C ARG A 139 -12.04 -8.62 -19.28
N VAL A 140 -10.96 -8.85 -18.55
CA VAL A 140 -9.77 -9.54 -19.09
C VAL A 140 -10.06 -11.02 -19.36
N GLN A 141 -10.81 -11.68 -18.48
CA GLN A 141 -11.24 -13.07 -18.72
C GLN A 141 -12.14 -13.20 -19.95
N ALA A 142 -13.08 -12.26 -20.16
CA ALA A 142 -13.89 -12.22 -21.37
C ALA A 142 -13.04 -12.05 -22.63
N SER A 143 -12.03 -11.17 -22.58
CA SER A 143 -11.09 -10.94 -23.68
C SER A 143 -10.23 -12.18 -23.96
N GLU A 144 -9.78 -12.89 -22.92
CA GLU A 144 -9.05 -14.15 -23.05
C GLU A 144 -9.91 -15.25 -23.69
N GLN A 145 -11.18 -15.36 -23.29
CA GLN A 145 -12.10 -16.33 -23.89
C GLN A 145 -12.35 -16.02 -25.38
N ALA A 146 -12.53 -14.75 -25.74
CA ALA A 146 -12.68 -14.33 -27.14
C ALA A 146 -11.46 -14.71 -28.00
N LEU A 147 -10.24 -14.60 -27.45
CA LEU A 147 -8.99 -15.04 -28.11
C LEU A 147 -8.86 -16.56 -28.31
N ARG A 148 -9.61 -17.38 -27.56
CA ARG A 148 -9.53 -18.86 -27.62
C ARG A 148 -10.54 -19.50 -28.56
N VAL A 149 -11.66 -18.81 -28.82
CA VAL A 149 -12.77 -19.32 -29.66
C VAL A 149 -12.55 -19.01 -31.15
N GLN A 150 -11.57 -18.16 -31.47
CA GLN A 150 -11.17 -17.80 -32.84
C GLN A 150 -9.94 -18.60 -33.28
#